data_AF-A0AAW4YBC9-F1
#
_entry.id   AF-A0AAW4YBC9-F1
#
_cell.length_a   1.000
_cell.length_b   1.000
_cell.length_c   1.000
_cell.angle_alpha   90.00
_cell.angle_beta   90.00
_cell.angle_gamma   90.00
#
_symmetry.space_group_name_H-M   'P 1'
#
loop_
_entity.id
_entity.type
_entity.pdbx_description
1 polymer ?
#
loop_
_entity_poly.entity_id
_entity_poly.type
_entity_poly.pdbx_seq_one_letter_code
_entity_poly.pdbx_strand_id
1 'polypeptide(L)' 'MNNEILQKMVEKLSEEKFGRKFRHCAYFNKRLRTTGGRYLLKSHDIEINPKQYEHYGEDA' A
#
# COMPACT_ATOMS: atom_id res chain seq x y z
N MET A 1 0.02 5.09 11.01
CA MET A 1 0.39 5.52 9.64
C MET A 1 -0.82 6.19 8.98
N ASN A 2 -0.62 7.26 8.18
CA ASN A 2 -1.69 7.86 7.37
C ASN A 2 -1.50 7.52 5.88
N ASN A 3 -2.50 7.82 5.03
CA ASN A 3 -2.44 7.47 3.60
C ASN A 3 -1.30 8.19 2.86
N GLU A 4 -0.95 9.41 3.26
CA GLU A 4 0.12 10.18 2.60
C GLU A 4 1.49 9.53 2.78
N ILE A 5 1.79 9.04 3.99
CA ILE A 5 3.06 8.35 4.24
C ILE A 5 3.06 7.01 3.49
N LEU A 6 1.94 6.28 3.47
CA LEU A 6 1.81 5.05 2.71
C LEU A 6 2.04 5.28 1.20
N GLN A 7 1.46 6.33 0.63
CA GLN A 7 1.67 6.71 -0.78
C GLN A 7 3.16 6.90 -1.08
N LYS A 8 3.87 7.70 -0.26
CA LYS A 8 5.30 7.95 -0.45
C LYS A 8 6.15 6.69 -0.32
N MET A 9 5.79 5.78 0.59
CA MET A 9 6.49 4.50 0.72
C MET A 9 6.33 3.64 -0.52
N VAL A 10 5.11 3.53 -1.06
CA VAL A 10 4.84 2.75 -2.28
C VAL A 10 5.55 3.36 -3.48
N GLU A 11 5.54 4.69 -3.61
CA GLU A 11 6.29 5.40 -4.65
C GLU A 11 7.79 5.11 -4.58
N LYS A 12 8.38 5.19 -3.38
CA LYS A 12 9.79 4.87 -3.14
C LYS A 12 10.11 3.42 -3.50
N LEU A 13 9.30 2.46 -3.03
CA LEU A 13 9.47 1.03 -3.34
C LEU A 13 9.35 0.75 -4.84
N SER A 14 8.42 1.43 -5.52
CA SER A 14 8.21 1.28 -6.96
C SER A 14 9.46 1.70 -7.74
N GLU A 15 10.04 2.84 -7.36
CA GLU A 15 11.29 3.32 -7.95
C GLU A 15 12.46 2.38 -7.62
N GLU A 16 12.65 2.02 -6.35
CA GLU A 16 13.80 1.22 -5.89
C GLU A 16 13.79 -0.23 -6.39
N LYS A 17 12.62 -0.87 -6.47
CA LYS A 17 12.51 -2.29 -6.81
C LYS A 17 12.20 -2.54 -8.28
N PHE A 18 11.51 -1.61 -8.93
CA PHE A 18 11.05 -1.79 -10.31
C PHE A 18 11.57 -0.72 -11.28
N GLY A 19 12.23 0.35 -10.79
CA GLY A 19 12.70 1.45 -11.63
C GLY A 19 11.56 2.20 -12.31
N ARG A 20 10.37 2.23 -11.69
CA ARG A 20 9.17 2.82 -12.28
C ARG A 20 8.46 3.73 -11.29
N LYS A 21 8.05 4.91 -11.77
CA LYS A 21 7.17 5.80 -11.01
C LYS A 21 5.81 5.16 -10.78
N PHE A 22 5.39 5.07 -9.51
CA PHE A 22 4.02 4.72 -9.15
C PHE A 22 3.10 5.92 -9.44
N ARG A 23 2.10 5.74 -10.30
CA ARG A 23 1.17 6.81 -10.73
C ARG A 23 -0.26 6.62 -10.20
N HIS A 24 -0.44 5.63 -9.33
CA HIS A 24 -1.74 5.24 -8.79
C HIS A 24 -1.82 5.63 -7.31
N CYS A 25 -2.93 5.30 -6.65
CA CYS A 25 -3.12 5.61 -5.25
C CYS A 25 -2.86 4.38 -4.37
N ALA A 26 -2.18 4.58 -3.24
CA ALA A 26 -2.03 3.62 -2.17
C ALA A 26 -2.67 4.16 -0.88
N TYR A 27 -3.60 3.40 -0.30
CA TYR A 27 -4.33 3.85 0.89
C TYR A 27 -4.75 2.70 1.79
N PHE A 28 -4.99 3.02 3.07
CA PHE A 28 -5.48 2.05 4.03
C PHE A 28 -6.98 1.79 3.85
N ASN A 29 -7.35 0.52 3.70
CA ASN A 29 -8.74 0.09 3.66
C ASN A 29 -9.08 -0.77 4.89
N LYS A 30 -9.79 -0.16 5.85
CA LYS A 30 -10.25 -0.83 7.09
C LYS A 30 -11.25 -1.97 6.86
N ARG A 31 -11.81 -2.09 5.65
CA ARG A 31 -12.75 -3.18 5.30
C ARG A 31 -12.04 -4.49 4.96
N LEU A 32 -10.72 -4.45 4.71
CA LEU A 32 -9.92 -5.67 4.50
C LEU A 32 -9.83 -6.46 5.82
N ARG A 33 -10.20 -7.74 5.77
CA ARG A 33 -10.22 -8.62 6.95
C ARG A 33 -9.21 -9.75 6.88
N THR A 34 -9.15 -10.41 5.72
CA THR A 34 -8.38 -11.67 5.55
C THR A 34 -7.09 -11.50 4.77
N THR A 35 -6.91 -10.38 4.05
CA THR A 35 -5.71 -10.13 3.23
C THR A 35 -4.88 -8.97 3.79
N GLY A 36 -3.57 -9.01 3.52
CA GLY A 36 -2.61 -7.94 3.80
C GLY A 36 -2.87 -6.68 2.98
N GLY A 37 -3.26 -6.87 1.73
CA GLY A 37 -3.65 -5.80 0.81
C GLY A 37 -4.42 -6.33 -0.39
N ARG A 38 -4.71 -5.45 -1.34
CA ARG A 38 -5.33 -5.75 -2.63
C ARG A 38 -4.80 -4.82 -3.72
N TYR A 39 -4.70 -5.35 -4.93
CA TYR A 39 -4.45 -4.56 -6.14
C TYR A 39 -5.74 -4.48 -6.96
N LEU A 40 -6.21 -3.26 -7.22
CA LEU A 40 -7.45 -3.04 -7.97
C LEU A 40 -7.16 -3.04 -9.48
N LEU A 41 -7.64 -4.04 -10.21
CA LEU A 41 -7.35 -4.18 -11.65
C LEU A 41 -7.85 -3.02 -12.52
N LYS A 42 -8.89 -2.30 -12.09
CA LYS A 42 -9.49 -1.21 -12.87
C LYS A 42 -8.73 0.12 -12.74
N SER A 43 -8.35 0.49 -11.52
CA SER A 43 -7.66 1.77 -11.24
C SER A 43 -6.15 1.60 -11.04
N HIS A 44 -5.70 0.37 -10.84
CA HIS A 44 -4.33 -0.01 -10.44
C HIS A 44 -3.92 0.54 -9.07
N ASP A 45 -4.90 0.91 -8.25
CA ASP A 45 -4.66 1.32 -6.87
C ASP A 45 -4.31 0.12 -5.97
N ILE A 46 -3.62 0.44 -4.88
CA ILE A 46 -3.22 -0.52 -3.86
C ILE A 46 -3.98 -0.20 -2.57
N GLU A 47 -4.74 -1.17 -2.09
CA GLU A 47 -5.35 -1.11 -0.77
C GLU A 47 -4.51 -1.90 0.23
N ILE A 48 -4.21 -1.31 1.38
CA ILE A 48 -3.49 -1.98 2.47
C ILE A 48 -4.39 -2.14 3.69
N ASN A 49 -4.31 -3.30 4.34
CA ASN A 49 -5.01 -3.56 5.58
C ASN A 49 -4.26 -2.88 6.74
N PRO A 50 -4.84 -1.86 7.41
CA PRO A 50 -4.13 -1.15 8.47
C PRO A 50 -3.79 -2.06 9.67
N LYS A 51 -4.57 -3.12 9.91
CA LYS A 51 -4.28 -4.07 11.00
C LYS A 51 -2.97 -4.81 10.80
N GLN A 52 -2.61 -5.09 9.55
CA GLN A 52 -1.38 -5.81 9.24
C GLN A 52 -0.17 -4.94 9.54
N TYR A 53 -0.24 -3.66 9.19
CA TYR A 53 0.75 -2.67 9.60
C TYR A 53 0.81 -2.49 11.13
N GLU A 54 -0.34 -2.47 11.82
CA GLU A 54 -0.38 -2.36 13.28
C GLU A 54 0.22 -3.57 13.99
N HIS A 55 0.06 -4.78 13.44
CA HIS A 55 0.54 -6.01 14.05
C HIS A 55 2.01 -6.33 13.75
N TYR A 56 2.50 -5.99 12.54
CA TYR A 56 3.82 -6.39 12.06
C TYR A 56 4.77 -5.19 11.82
N GLY A 57 4.28 -3.96 11.89
CA GLY A 57 5.08 -2.76 11.66
C GLY A 57 5.41 -2.54 10.18
N GLU A 58 6.57 -1.94 9.90
CA GLU A 58 7.07 -1.69 8.55
C GLU A 58 7.66 -2.93 7.86
N ASP A 59 7.94 -4.00 8.63
CA ASP A 59 8.49 -5.26 8.13
C ASP A 59 7.41 -6.25 7.65
N ALA A 60 6.14 -5.81 7.59
CA ALA A 60 4.97 -6.60 7.19
C ALA A 60 5.03 -7.14 5.75
#